data_AF-A0A979FTK5-F1
#
_entry.id   AF-A0A979FTK5-F1
#
_cell.length_a   1.000
_cell.length_b   1.000
_cell.length_c   1.000
_cell.angle_alpha   90.00
_cell.angle_beta   90.00
_cell.angle_gamma   90.00
#
_symmetry.space_group_name_H-M   'P 1'
#
loop_
_entity.id
_entity.type
_entity.pdbx_description
1 polymer ?
#
loop_
_entity_poly.entity_id
_entity_poly.type
_entity_poly.pdbx_seq_one_letter_code
_entity_poly.pdbx_strand_id
1 'polypeptide(L)'
;MIRTTESLPFKRRPFSTSLPANLTHINGLHEFLDSPTGQCDKLVEIGGTWFCDGFDGNKDVCLDPWYTPAYNSCLIYSFGVGNDITFEKIMSDLWGCQVFLHDHTVNHTNDFFGSRHVHRPWGIANVSHVDDDGRTLVTYKDALAANGHVGAQVHYLKIDIEEQEYHVLPNIFASGLLENVWQLHMEIHNFWREWESSELYIQRNKTTTRFYIS
;
A
#
# COMPACT_ATOMS: atom_id res chain seq x y z
N MET A 1 -13.14 -1.54 39.41
CA MET A 1 -11.98 -0.82 38.82
C MET A 1 -11.87 -1.23 37.37
N ILE A 2 -12.37 -0.42 36.46
CA ILE A 2 -12.25 -0.64 35.01
C ILE A 2 -11.02 0.16 34.59
N ARG A 3 -9.94 -0.52 34.17
CA ARG A 3 -8.78 0.15 33.56
C ARG A 3 -9.21 0.58 32.16
N THR A 4 -9.40 1.87 31.97
CA THR A 4 -9.47 2.50 30.66
C THR A 4 -8.11 2.32 29.99
N THR A 5 -8.04 1.52 28.93
CA THR A 5 -6.89 1.50 28.02
C THR A 5 -6.94 2.78 27.20
N GLU A 6 -6.28 3.83 27.69
CA GLU A 6 -5.96 4.99 26.84
C GLU A 6 -5.07 4.48 25.70
N SER A 7 -5.60 4.51 24.48
CA SER A 7 -4.81 4.34 23.27
C SER A 7 -3.72 5.42 23.26
N LEU A 8 -2.45 4.99 23.25
CA LEU A 8 -1.32 5.91 23.19
C LEU A 8 -1.47 6.86 21.99
N PRO A 9 -1.46 8.18 22.19
CA PRO A 9 -1.63 9.12 21.09
C PRO A 9 -0.45 9.02 20.13
N PHE A 10 -0.75 8.72 18.86
CA PHE A 10 0.22 8.74 17.77
C PHE A 10 0.81 10.15 17.66
N LYS A 11 2.07 10.33 18.09
CA LYS A 11 2.78 11.62 17.99
C LYS A 11 3.07 11.91 16.52
N ARG A 12 2.26 12.78 15.91
CA ARG A 12 2.57 13.41 14.61
C ARG A 12 3.89 14.17 14.74
N ARG A 13 4.94 13.77 14.02
CA ARG A 13 6.10 14.64 13.79
C ARG A 13 5.81 15.59 12.62
N PRO A 14 6.35 16.82 12.63
CA PRO A 14 6.28 17.71 11.47
C PRO A 14 7.00 17.05 10.30
N PHE A 15 6.32 16.92 9.16
CA PHE A 15 6.95 16.55 7.91
C PHE A 15 7.89 17.69 7.48
N SER A 16 9.06 17.36 6.94
CA SER A 16 9.86 18.37 6.24
C SER A 16 9.08 18.77 5.00
N THR A 17 8.63 20.03 4.96
CA THR A 17 7.70 20.57 3.96
C THR A 17 8.26 20.65 2.54
N SER A 18 9.50 20.22 2.31
CA SER A 18 10.07 20.15 0.97
C SER A 18 10.06 18.70 0.48
N LEU A 19 8.97 18.29 -0.18
CA LEU A 19 9.09 17.32 -1.26
C LEU A 19 10.18 17.88 -2.20
N PRO A 20 11.22 17.11 -2.57
CA PRO A 20 12.17 17.59 -3.57
C PRO A 20 11.37 18.00 -4.80
N ALA A 21 11.67 19.19 -5.35
CA ALA A 21 10.90 19.83 -6.42
C ALA A 21 10.82 19.00 -7.73
N ASN A 22 11.40 17.79 -7.74
CA ASN A 22 11.64 16.96 -8.89
C ASN A 22 11.06 15.53 -8.77
N LEU A 23 10.05 15.30 -7.92
CA LEU A 23 9.33 14.01 -7.86
C LEU A 23 8.50 13.72 -9.11
N THR A 24 8.37 14.68 -10.02
CA THR A 24 7.79 14.49 -11.36
C THR A 24 8.76 13.79 -12.32
N HIS A 25 10.04 13.67 -11.98
CA HIS A 25 11.03 12.92 -12.77
C HIS A 25 11.41 11.62 -12.06
N ILE A 26 11.51 10.54 -12.84
CA ILE A 26 11.94 9.20 -12.41
C ILE A 26 13.20 9.27 -11.52
N ASN A 27 14.19 10.10 -11.88
CA ASN A 27 15.43 10.25 -11.09
C ASN A 27 15.20 10.87 -9.69
N GLY A 28 14.29 11.85 -9.56
CA GLY A 28 13.98 12.46 -8.27
C GLY A 28 13.10 11.56 -7.39
N LEU A 29 12.29 10.71 -8.03
CA LEU A 29 11.59 9.61 -7.35
C LEU A 29 12.60 8.58 -6.85
N HIS A 30 13.47 8.00 -7.70
CA HIS A 30 14.50 7.05 -7.26
C HIS A 30 15.37 7.59 -6.13
N GLU A 31 15.89 8.81 -6.20
CA GLU A 31 16.70 9.40 -5.11
C GLU A 31 15.92 9.52 -3.79
N PHE A 32 14.62 9.80 -3.87
CA PHE A 32 13.74 9.84 -2.70
C PHE A 32 13.43 8.44 -2.14
N LEU A 33 13.23 7.44 -3.01
CA LEU A 33 12.95 6.05 -2.63
C LEU A 33 14.21 5.35 -2.10
N ASP A 34 15.36 5.63 -2.70
CA ASP A 34 16.68 5.11 -2.31
C ASP A 34 17.13 5.67 -0.97
N SER A 35 16.55 6.79 -0.53
CA SER A 35 16.89 7.43 0.74
C SER A 35 16.25 6.72 1.93
N PRO A 36 17.07 6.23 2.87
CA PRO A 36 16.59 5.58 4.07
C PRO A 36 15.71 6.45 5.02
N THR A 37 14.36 6.36 4.97
CA THR A 37 13.32 6.88 5.92
C THR A 37 12.51 5.94 6.91
N GLY A 38 12.63 4.57 7.02
CA GLY A 38 11.98 3.47 7.89
C GLY A 38 12.84 2.25 8.53
N GLN A 39 12.85 1.92 9.86
CA GLN A 39 13.46 0.65 10.45
C GLN A 39 12.35 -0.30 10.82
N CYS A 40 12.55 -1.55 10.43
CA CYS A 40 11.78 -2.66 10.93
C CYS A 40 12.70 -3.71 11.54
N ASP A 41 12.61 -3.94 12.84
CA ASP A 41 13.30 -5.06 13.49
C ASP A 41 12.57 -6.39 13.25
N LYS A 42 11.25 -6.32 13.01
CA LYS A 42 10.38 -7.47 12.77
C LYS A 42 9.70 -7.38 11.40
N LEU A 43 10.50 -7.47 10.35
CA LEU A 43 9.99 -7.57 8.98
C LEU A 43 9.58 -9.02 8.71
N VAL A 44 8.38 -9.20 8.17
CA VAL A 44 7.84 -10.51 7.77
C VAL A 44 7.22 -10.43 6.39
N GLU A 45 7.38 -11.50 5.62
CA GLU A 45 6.70 -11.70 4.34
C GLU A 45 5.32 -12.34 4.61
N ILE A 46 4.27 -11.75 4.06
CA ILE A 46 2.88 -12.23 4.22
C ILE A 46 2.22 -12.39 2.86
N GLY A 47 1.47 -13.48 2.69
CA GLY A 47 0.84 -13.81 1.42
C GLY A 47 1.81 -14.50 0.47
N GLY A 48 1.46 -14.53 -0.79
CA GLY A 48 2.19 -15.19 -1.86
C GLY A 48 1.83 -16.65 -2.08
N THR A 49 2.15 -17.12 -3.27
CA THR A 49 2.00 -18.49 -3.73
C THR A 49 3.28 -18.98 -4.40
N TRP A 50 3.47 -20.31 -4.41
CA TRP A 50 4.59 -20.91 -5.12
C TRP A 50 4.28 -20.94 -6.62
N PHE A 51 5.04 -20.21 -7.42
CA PHE A 51 4.89 -20.11 -8.87
C PHE A 51 6.25 -20.16 -9.58
N CYS A 52 6.35 -20.94 -10.67
CA CYS A 52 7.54 -21.02 -11.54
C CYS A 52 8.90 -21.08 -10.80
N ASP A 53 9.02 -21.99 -9.82
CA ASP A 53 10.23 -22.22 -9.01
C ASP A 53 10.62 -21.06 -8.06
N GLY A 54 9.72 -20.11 -7.82
CA GLY A 54 9.83 -19.04 -6.83
C GLY A 54 8.57 -18.86 -5.99
N PHE A 55 8.68 -18.09 -4.92
CA PHE A 55 7.53 -17.60 -4.17
C PHE A 55 7.25 -16.19 -4.65
N ASP A 56 6.01 -15.93 -5.05
CA ASP A 56 5.58 -14.67 -5.68
C ASP A 56 4.29 -14.18 -5.03
N GLY A 57 4.06 -12.87 -5.01
CA GLY A 57 2.87 -12.24 -4.42
C GLY A 57 2.94 -12.01 -2.90
N ASN A 58 4.01 -12.41 -2.22
CA ASN A 58 4.22 -12.06 -0.81
C ASN A 58 4.55 -10.58 -0.67
N LYS A 59 4.14 -9.98 0.45
CA LYS A 59 4.37 -8.55 0.72
C LYS A 59 5.03 -8.36 2.08
N ASP A 60 5.99 -7.44 2.12
CA ASP A 60 6.74 -7.08 3.31
C ASP A 60 5.87 -6.30 4.31
N VAL A 61 5.79 -6.78 5.55
CA VAL A 61 5.04 -6.13 6.64
C VAL A 61 5.89 -6.00 7.88
N CYS A 62 5.81 -4.82 8.50
CA CYS A 62 6.45 -4.58 9.77
C CYS A 62 5.57 -4.89 10.95
N LEU A 63 6.11 -5.72 11.84
CA LEU A 63 5.48 -6.10 13.10
C LEU A 63 6.15 -5.46 14.31
N ASP A 64 6.87 -4.35 14.12
CA ASP A 64 7.35 -3.57 15.26
C ASP A 64 6.16 -2.96 16.01
N PRO A 65 6.23 -2.83 17.34
CA PRO A 65 5.08 -2.41 18.15
C PRO A 65 4.43 -1.08 17.75
N TRP A 66 5.18 -0.18 17.10
CA TRP A 66 4.68 1.13 16.66
C TRP A 66 3.99 1.11 15.29
N TYR A 67 4.24 0.10 14.47
CA TYR A 67 3.67 -0.05 13.13
C TYR A 67 2.62 -1.17 13.05
N THR A 68 2.59 -2.04 14.07
CA THR A 68 1.61 -3.12 14.16
C THR A 68 0.28 -2.54 14.63
N PRO A 69 -0.79 -2.62 13.84
CA PRO A 69 -2.12 -2.26 14.29
C PRO A 69 -2.55 -3.16 15.46
N ALA A 70 -3.38 -2.62 16.36
CA ALA A 70 -4.10 -3.49 17.29
C ALA A 70 -5.01 -4.43 16.48
N TYR A 71 -5.21 -5.66 16.99
CA TYR A 71 -6.12 -6.63 16.38
C TYR A 71 -7.50 -6.00 16.12
N ASN A 72 -8.10 -6.27 14.96
CA ASN A 72 -9.35 -5.66 14.49
C ASN A 72 -9.34 -4.14 14.30
N SER A 73 -8.19 -3.48 14.34
CA SER A 73 -8.06 -2.01 14.27
C SER A 73 -7.11 -1.55 13.16
N CYS A 74 -7.12 -2.23 12.02
CA CYS A 74 -6.37 -1.85 10.82
C CYS A 74 -7.29 -1.53 9.65
N LEU A 75 -6.81 -0.60 8.82
CA LEU A 75 -7.39 -0.24 7.53
C LEU A 75 -6.33 -0.43 6.46
N ILE A 76 -6.63 -1.25 5.46
CA ILE A 76 -5.73 -1.58 4.36
C ILE A 76 -6.38 -1.15 3.05
N TYR A 77 -5.60 -0.48 2.22
CA TYR A 77 -5.92 -0.26 0.81
C TYR A 77 -4.93 -1.06 -0.02
N SER A 78 -5.45 -1.93 -0.89
CA SER A 78 -4.65 -2.74 -1.79
C SER A 78 -5.11 -2.49 -3.22
N PHE A 79 -4.24 -1.91 -4.05
CA PHE A 79 -4.50 -1.63 -5.45
C PHE A 79 -3.74 -2.59 -6.34
N GLY A 80 -4.43 -3.09 -7.38
CA GLY A 80 -4.01 -4.15 -8.29
C GLY A 80 -3.73 -5.44 -7.52
N VAL A 81 -4.80 -6.07 -7.05
CA VAL A 81 -4.69 -7.32 -6.31
C VAL A 81 -4.46 -8.52 -7.21
N GLY A 82 -4.77 -8.42 -8.51
CA GLY A 82 -4.62 -9.54 -9.43
C GLY A 82 -5.38 -10.76 -8.95
N ASN A 83 -4.91 -11.97 -9.27
CA ASN A 83 -5.56 -13.21 -8.83
C ASN A 83 -5.07 -13.72 -7.47
N ASP A 84 -3.90 -13.25 -7.00
CA ASP A 84 -3.36 -13.65 -5.70
C ASP A 84 -3.76 -12.66 -4.61
N ILE A 85 -4.80 -13.04 -3.86
CA ILE A 85 -5.31 -12.28 -2.71
C ILE A 85 -4.90 -12.89 -1.37
N THR A 86 -3.86 -13.73 -1.32
CA THR A 86 -3.45 -14.42 -0.09
C THR A 86 -3.02 -13.44 1.00
N PHE A 87 -2.34 -12.36 0.64
CA PHE A 87 -1.99 -11.27 1.56
C PHE A 87 -3.26 -10.64 2.16
N GLU A 88 -4.20 -10.21 1.33
CA GLU A 88 -5.45 -9.57 1.75
C GLU A 88 -6.26 -10.49 2.66
N LYS A 89 -6.32 -11.78 2.32
CA LYS A 89 -7.01 -12.80 3.11
C LYS A 89 -6.38 -12.99 4.48
N ILE A 90 -5.05 -13.09 4.57
CA ILE A 90 -4.35 -13.19 5.86
C ILE A 90 -4.64 -11.93 6.70
N MET A 91 -4.52 -10.75 6.11
CA MET A 91 -4.74 -9.50 6.83
C MET A 91 -6.20 -9.32 7.29
N SER A 92 -7.16 -9.72 6.46
CA SER A 92 -8.59 -9.60 6.79
C SER A 92 -9.07 -10.70 7.74
N ASP A 93 -8.88 -11.96 7.37
CA ASP A 93 -9.48 -13.10 8.06
C ASP A 93 -8.71 -13.52 9.32
N LEU A 94 -7.38 -13.34 9.34
CA LEU A 94 -6.55 -13.73 10.50
C LEU A 94 -6.19 -12.54 11.40
N TRP A 95 -5.85 -11.38 10.83
CA TRP A 95 -5.52 -10.17 11.61
C TRP A 95 -6.71 -9.25 11.91
N GLY A 96 -7.85 -9.46 11.23
CA GLY A 96 -9.06 -8.70 11.47
C GLY A 96 -9.06 -7.30 10.84
N CYS A 97 -8.17 -7.03 9.88
CA CYS A 97 -8.12 -5.74 9.20
C CYS A 97 -9.34 -5.52 8.32
N GLN A 98 -9.78 -4.27 8.24
CA GLN A 98 -10.69 -3.83 7.20
C GLN A 98 -9.88 -3.62 5.91
N VAL A 99 -10.12 -4.45 4.90
CA VAL A 99 -9.34 -4.47 3.66
C VAL A 99 -10.20 -3.98 2.50
N PHE A 100 -9.73 -2.94 1.81
CA PHE A 100 -10.30 -2.49 0.55
C PHE A 100 -9.38 -2.90 -0.58
N LEU A 101 -9.76 -3.97 -1.27
CA LEU A 101 -9.09 -4.46 -2.46
C LEU A 101 -9.68 -3.77 -3.69
N HIS A 102 -8.80 -3.28 -4.54
CA HIS A 102 -9.12 -2.47 -5.72
C HIS A 102 -8.47 -3.07 -6.95
N ASP A 103 -9.28 -3.60 -7.85
CA ASP A 103 -8.81 -4.07 -9.15
C ASP A 103 -9.99 -4.14 -10.12
N HIS A 104 -9.86 -3.50 -11.27
CA HIS A 104 -10.93 -3.43 -12.27
C HIS A 104 -10.92 -4.63 -13.24
N THR A 105 -9.98 -5.55 -13.10
CA THR A 105 -9.76 -6.70 -14.00
C THR A 105 -10.21 -8.04 -13.40
N VAL A 106 -10.33 -8.12 -12.07
CA VAL A 106 -10.71 -9.35 -11.34
C VAL A 106 -11.98 -9.16 -10.50
N ASN A 107 -12.48 -10.23 -9.88
CA ASN A 107 -13.60 -10.16 -8.96
C ASN A 107 -13.43 -11.08 -7.74
N HIS A 108 -13.12 -10.49 -6.60
CA HIS A 108 -12.88 -11.19 -5.34
C HIS A 108 -13.99 -11.01 -4.29
N THR A 109 -15.22 -10.74 -4.71
CA THR A 109 -16.34 -10.45 -3.78
C THR A 109 -16.71 -11.64 -2.88
N ASN A 110 -16.38 -12.88 -3.28
CA ASN A 110 -16.80 -14.10 -2.57
C ASN A 110 -15.63 -14.94 -2.04
N ASP A 111 -14.40 -14.43 -2.05
CA ASP A 111 -13.19 -15.24 -1.79
C ASP A 111 -12.66 -15.16 -0.35
N PHE A 112 -13.36 -14.42 0.50
CA PHE A 112 -13.02 -14.18 1.91
C PHE A 112 -14.03 -14.86 2.84
N PHE A 113 -13.59 -15.25 4.04
CA PHE A 113 -14.46 -15.88 5.03
C PHE A 113 -15.25 -14.87 5.86
N GLY A 114 -14.65 -13.71 6.19
CA GLY A 114 -15.25 -12.67 7.02
C GLY A 114 -15.88 -11.51 6.23
N SER A 115 -16.56 -10.60 6.92
CA SER A 115 -17.15 -9.40 6.32
C SER A 115 -16.24 -8.15 6.37
N ARG A 116 -14.94 -8.34 6.64
CA ARG A 116 -13.97 -7.26 6.83
C ARG A 116 -13.22 -6.89 5.56
N HIS A 117 -13.73 -7.31 4.42
CA HIS A 117 -13.19 -7.00 3.12
C HIS A 117 -14.24 -6.28 2.29
N VAL A 118 -13.80 -5.42 1.39
CA VAL A 118 -14.65 -4.74 0.42
C VAL A 118 -13.91 -4.75 -0.90
N HIS A 119 -14.45 -5.48 -1.88
CA HIS A 119 -13.96 -5.41 -3.24
C HIS A 119 -14.55 -4.18 -3.94
N ARG A 120 -13.67 -3.34 -4.51
CA ARG A 120 -14.02 -2.21 -5.36
C ARG A 120 -13.41 -2.48 -6.74
N PRO A 121 -14.22 -2.61 -7.81
CA PRO A 121 -13.70 -2.86 -9.15
C PRO A 121 -13.15 -1.56 -9.78
N TRP A 122 -12.24 -0.90 -9.08
CA TRP A 122 -11.63 0.36 -9.49
C TRP A 122 -10.13 0.14 -9.67
N GLY A 123 -9.56 0.65 -10.76
CA GLY A 123 -8.12 0.90 -10.81
C GLY A 123 -7.77 2.23 -10.16
N ILE A 124 -6.48 2.51 -10.04
CA ILE A 124 -5.97 3.79 -9.55
C ILE A 124 -5.33 4.59 -10.69
N ALA A 125 -5.54 5.90 -10.71
CA ALA A 125 -5.00 6.81 -11.72
C ALA A 125 -4.65 8.18 -11.11
N ASN A 126 -3.89 8.97 -11.86
CA ASN A 126 -3.55 10.36 -11.49
C ASN A 126 -4.80 11.27 -11.43
N VAL A 127 -5.80 10.99 -12.27
CA VAL A 127 -7.08 11.70 -12.31
C VAL A 127 -8.19 10.66 -12.41
N SER A 128 -9.25 10.84 -11.62
CA SER A 128 -10.42 9.96 -11.67
C SER A 128 -11.14 10.10 -13.00
N HIS A 129 -11.35 8.98 -13.69
CA HIS A 129 -12.05 8.92 -14.97
C HIS A 129 -12.62 7.51 -15.21
N VAL A 130 -13.43 7.40 -16.25
CA VAL A 130 -13.81 6.11 -16.84
C VAL A 130 -13.04 6.00 -18.15
N ASP A 131 -12.32 4.89 -18.34
CA ASP A 131 -11.55 4.67 -19.57
C ASP A 131 -12.45 4.25 -20.75
N ASP A 132 -11.85 4.08 -21.92
CA ASP A 132 -12.57 3.71 -23.16
C ASP A 132 -13.24 2.32 -23.06
N ASP A 133 -12.74 1.45 -22.18
CA ASP A 133 -13.29 0.12 -21.90
C ASP A 133 -14.39 0.15 -20.82
N GLY A 134 -14.73 1.34 -20.30
CA GLY A 134 -15.75 1.52 -19.27
C GLY A 134 -15.27 1.20 -17.85
N ARG A 135 -13.96 1.02 -17.63
CA ARG A 135 -13.39 0.73 -16.31
C ARG A 135 -13.27 2.02 -15.51
N THR A 136 -13.61 1.94 -14.24
CA THR A 136 -13.49 3.08 -13.34
C THR A 136 -12.07 3.15 -12.80
N LEU A 137 -11.39 4.25 -13.07
CA LEU A 137 -10.07 4.56 -12.52
C LEU A 137 -10.21 5.76 -11.57
N VAL A 138 -9.71 5.65 -10.35
CA VAL A 138 -9.87 6.69 -9.32
C VAL A 138 -8.53 7.20 -8.82
N THR A 139 -8.47 8.45 -8.37
CA THR A 139 -7.33 8.89 -7.56
C THR A 139 -7.36 8.22 -6.19
N TYR A 140 -6.20 8.11 -5.53
CA TYR A 140 -6.15 7.64 -4.13
C TYR A 140 -7.06 8.48 -3.22
N LYS A 141 -7.08 9.79 -3.46
CA LYS A 141 -7.94 10.74 -2.74
C LYS A 141 -9.42 10.39 -2.89
N ASP A 142 -9.85 10.12 -4.11
CA ASP A 142 -11.27 9.87 -4.41
C ASP A 142 -11.69 8.47 -3.94
N ALA A 143 -10.78 7.49 -3.96
CA ALA A 143 -11.00 6.18 -3.35
C ALA A 143 -11.26 6.31 -1.84
N LEU A 144 -10.43 7.08 -1.13
CA LEU A 144 -10.64 7.39 0.30
C LEU A 144 -11.98 8.11 0.51
N ALA A 145 -12.31 9.10 -0.32
CA ALA A 145 -13.56 9.86 -0.19
C ALA A 145 -14.80 8.99 -0.41
N ALA A 146 -14.82 8.18 -1.47
CA ALA A 146 -15.94 7.31 -1.81
C ALA A 146 -16.20 6.23 -0.76
N ASN A 147 -15.16 5.80 -0.05
CA ASN A 147 -15.28 4.83 1.05
C ASN A 147 -15.47 5.49 2.43
N GLY A 148 -15.59 6.82 2.51
CA GLY A 148 -15.78 7.54 3.78
C GLY A 148 -14.54 7.60 4.67
N HIS A 149 -13.35 7.42 4.09
CA HIS A 149 -12.06 7.31 4.78
C HIS A 149 -11.17 8.55 4.62
N VAL A 150 -11.75 9.72 4.31
CA VAL A 150 -11.01 10.99 4.26
C VAL A 150 -10.37 11.28 5.62
N GLY A 151 -9.04 11.38 5.65
CA GLY A 151 -8.28 11.64 6.88
C GLY A 151 -8.13 10.43 7.82
N ALA A 152 -8.57 9.24 7.41
CA ALA A 152 -8.37 8.02 8.18
C ALA A 152 -6.90 7.58 8.18
N GLN A 153 -6.48 6.90 9.26
CA GLN A 153 -5.18 6.24 9.32
C GLN A 153 -5.22 4.95 8.50
N VAL A 154 -4.48 4.92 7.39
CA VAL A 154 -4.27 3.74 6.57
C VAL A 154 -3.02 3.03 7.07
N HIS A 155 -3.21 1.82 7.59
CA HIS A 155 -2.13 1.07 8.24
C HIS A 155 -1.21 0.41 7.20
N TYR A 156 -1.78 0.03 6.06
CA TYR A 156 -1.03 -0.52 4.95
C TYR A 156 -1.63 -0.05 3.63
N LEU A 157 -0.80 0.53 2.77
CA LEU A 157 -1.14 0.88 1.39
C LEU A 157 -0.27 0.04 0.45
N LYS A 158 -0.89 -0.87 -0.30
CA LYS A 158 -0.26 -1.60 -1.41
C LYS A 158 -0.61 -0.90 -2.73
N ILE A 159 0.40 -0.65 -3.57
CA ILE A 159 0.23 -0.18 -4.95
C ILE A 159 1.09 -1.07 -5.85
N ASP A 160 0.43 -1.90 -6.62
CA ASP A 160 1.05 -2.89 -7.49
C ASP A 160 0.10 -3.00 -8.68
N ILE A 161 0.33 -2.18 -9.70
CA ILE A 161 -0.69 -1.82 -10.72
C ILE A 161 -0.15 -1.90 -12.14
N GLU A 162 0.81 -2.80 -12.35
CA GLU A 162 1.28 -3.23 -13.66
C GLU A 162 1.64 -2.04 -14.56
N GLU A 163 2.80 -1.43 -14.30
CA GLU A 163 3.44 -0.34 -15.08
C GLU A 163 2.82 1.07 -14.92
N GLN A 164 1.71 1.21 -14.21
CA GLN A 164 1.07 2.52 -13.98
C GLN A 164 1.59 3.26 -12.74
N GLU A 165 2.53 2.68 -11.98
CA GLU A 165 3.00 3.25 -10.72
C GLU A 165 3.61 4.64 -10.94
N TYR A 166 4.48 4.79 -11.93
CA TYR A 166 5.14 6.06 -12.25
C TYR A 166 4.17 7.20 -12.54
N HIS A 167 2.97 6.88 -13.05
CA HIS A 167 1.96 7.88 -13.38
C HIS A 167 1.14 8.33 -12.16
N VAL A 168 0.92 7.46 -11.17
CA VAL A 168 0.09 7.78 -10.00
C VAL A 168 0.89 8.32 -8.83
N LEU A 169 2.15 7.90 -8.69
CA LEU A 169 2.98 8.24 -7.53
C LEU A 169 3.18 9.76 -7.33
N PRO A 170 3.52 10.58 -8.34
CA PRO A 170 3.74 12.00 -8.13
C PRO A 170 2.53 12.72 -7.51
N ASN A 171 1.31 12.33 -7.91
CA ASN A 171 0.07 12.86 -7.36
C ASN A 171 -0.12 12.46 -5.90
N ILE A 172 0.08 11.16 -5.61
CA ILE A 172 -0.05 10.62 -4.26
C ILE A 172 0.96 11.30 -3.32
N PHE A 173 2.22 11.47 -3.73
CA PHE A 173 3.23 12.19 -2.96
C PHE A 173 2.87 13.67 -2.77
N ALA A 174 2.48 14.38 -3.83
CA ALA A 174 2.13 15.79 -3.76
C ALA A 174 0.85 16.07 -2.96
N SER A 175 -0.05 15.09 -2.84
CA SER A 175 -1.33 15.22 -2.13
C SER A 175 -1.19 15.35 -0.62
N GLY A 176 -0.05 14.95 -0.03
CA GLY A 176 0.13 14.83 1.41
C GLY A 176 -0.63 13.65 2.05
N LEU A 177 -1.40 12.87 1.28
CA LEU A 177 -2.22 11.78 1.82
C LEU A 177 -1.42 10.65 2.46
N LEU A 178 -0.16 10.47 2.04
CA LEU A 178 0.75 9.52 2.66
C LEU A 178 1.04 9.84 4.13
N GLU A 179 0.76 11.06 4.61
CA GLU A 179 0.90 11.42 6.03
C GLU A 179 0.08 10.53 6.98
N ASN A 180 -1.05 10.02 6.49
CA ASN A 180 -1.90 9.12 7.26
C ASN A 180 -1.62 7.64 6.94
N VAL A 181 -0.59 7.34 6.13
CA VAL A 181 -0.17 5.97 5.78
C VAL A 181 0.98 5.54 6.69
N TRP A 182 0.84 4.38 7.34
CA TRP A 182 1.88 3.86 8.25
C TRP A 182 2.95 3.07 7.49
N GLN A 183 2.50 2.17 6.63
CA GLN A 183 3.34 1.31 5.80
C GLN A 183 2.86 1.43 4.34
N LEU A 184 3.80 1.66 3.43
CA LEU A 184 3.56 1.75 1.99
C LEU A 184 4.40 0.66 1.32
N HIS A 185 3.74 -0.21 0.58
CA HIS A 185 4.37 -1.22 -0.26
C HIS A 185 4.03 -0.92 -1.71
N MET A 186 5.04 -0.88 -2.56
CA MET A 186 4.86 -0.56 -3.97
C MET A 186 5.67 -1.53 -4.81
N GLU A 187 5.08 -2.10 -5.83
CA GLU A 187 5.81 -2.87 -6.83
C GLU A 187 6.05 -2.00 -8.06
N ILE A 188 7.30 -1.63 -8.31
CA ILE A 188 7.67 -0.78 -9.43
C ILE A 188 8.05 -1.67 -10.61
N HIS A 189 7.18 -1.72 -11.60
CA HIS A 189 7.38 -2.43 -12.86
C HIS A 189 8.27 -1.58 -13.80
N ASN A 190 9.47 -2.06 -14.15
CA ASN A 190 10.40 -1.32 -15.00
C ASN A 190 10.23 -1.64 -16.49
N PHE A 191 9.74 -0.67 -17.27
CA PHE A 191 9.57 -0.77 -18.73
C PHE A 191 10.87 -1.10 -19.52
N TRP A 192 12.06 -0.85 -18.97
CA TRP A 192 13.33 -0.96 -19.71
C TRP A 192 14.02 -2.32 -19.62
N ARG A 193 13.51 -3.23 -18.80
CA ARG A 193 13.94 -4.62 -18.72
C ARG A 193 12.68 -5.44 -18.56
N GLU A 194 12.22 -6.06 -19.65
CA GLU A 194 10.98 -6.86 -19.77
C GLU A 194 10.79 -8.00 -18.73
N TRP A 195 11.69 -8.13 -17.75
CA TRP A 195 11.74 -9.20 -16.75
C TRP A 195 12.16 -8.75 -15.34
N GLU A 196 12.29 -7.44 -15.05
CA GLU A 196 12.66 -6.94 -13.71
C GLU A 196 11.56 -6.05 -13.11
N SER A 197 10.75 -6.59 -12.21
CA SER A 197 9.99 -5.79 -11.23
C SER A 197 10.89 -5.50 -10.02
N SER A 198 10.64 -4.38 -9.35
CA SER A 198 11.35 -4.03 -8.12
C SER A 198 10.34 -3.71 -7.03
N GLU A 199 10.36 -4.48 -5.95
CA GLU A 199 9.54 -4.18 -4.79
C GLU A 199 10.20 -3.09 -3.95
N LEU A 200 9.46 -2.01 -3.73
CA LEU A 200 9.81 -0.96 -2.82
C LEU A 200 8.89 -0.96 -1.62
N TYR A 201 9.52 -1.10 -0.47
CA TYR A 201 8.87 -0.95 0.81
C TYR A 201 9.30 0.34 1.52
N ILE A 202 8.33 1.24 1.77
CA ILE A 202 8.53 2.50 2.48
C ILE A 202 7.76 2.48 3.80
N GLN A 203 8.49 2.60 4.90
CA GLN A 203 7.91 2.89 6.22
C GLN A 203 8.22 4.32 6.63
N ARG A 204 7.27 4.98 7.32
CA ARG A 204 7.56 6.25 7.98
C ARG A 204 8.35 6.00 9.30
N ASN A 205 9.67 6.28 9.29
CA ASN A 205 10.73 6.47 10.33
C ASN A 205 11.94 5.44 10.33
N LYS A 206 13.15 5.81 9.80
CA LYS A 206 14.35 4.94 9.41
C LYS A 206 15.19 4.43 10.55
N THR A 207 15.68 3.20 10.48
CA THR A 207 16.80 2.60 9.71
C THR A 207 16.62 1.15 9.12
N THR A 208 17.04 0.94 7.86
CA THR A 208 17.42 -0.34 7.16
C THR A 208 16.51 -0.76 6.01
N THR A 209 16.99 -0.58 4.78
CA THR A 209 16.48 -1.22 3.55
C THR A 209 17.46 -2.34 3.19
N ARG A 210 16.98 -3.57 2.98
CA ARG A 210 17.60 -4.50 2.04
C ARG A 210 16.99 -4.21 0.69
N PHE A 211 17.83 -3.88 -0.28
CA PHE A 211 17.43 -3.92 -1.69
C PHE A 211 17.58 -5.37 -2.12
N TYR A 212 16.49 -6.00 -2.55
CA TYR A 212 16.57 -7.18 -3.39
C TYR A 212 16.28 -6.72 -4.82
N ILE A 213 17.32 -6.77 -5.64
CA ILE A 213 17.17 -6.84 -7.09
C ILE A 213 17.22 -8.35 -7.36
N SER A 214 16.10 -8.94 -7.78
CA SER A 214 16.09 -10.28 -8.37
C SER A 214 16.30 -10.16 -9.87
#